data_AF-A0A661CTZ5-F1
#
_entry.id   AF-A0A661CTZ5-F1
#
_cell.length_a   1.000
_cell.length_b   1.000
_cell.length_c   1.000
_cell.angle_alpha   90.00
_cell.angle_beta   90.00
_cell.angle_gamma   90.00
#
_symmetry.space_group_name_H-M   'P 1'
#
loop_
_entity.id
_entity.type
_entity.pdbx_description
1 polymer ?
#
loop_
_entity_poly.entity_id
_entity_poly.type
_entity_poly.pdbx_seq_one_letter_code
_entity_poly.pdbx_strand_id
1 'polypeptide(L)'
;MTDPEMIDMIERMIAKDNLLLDTPYIRKWREEGRKEGRDEGREEGRDEGIKEGLLITRRRTLLEVLASRFEPALPLYQEIEDGLSTVSNEKMLKSLLIAAVQSEDLAAFQSVMGNPKRVPKKRGHRLNK
;
A
#
# COMPACT_ATOMS: atom_id res chain seq x y z
N MET A 1 25.04 21.43 -36.95
CA MET A 1 25.52 20.95 -35.63
C MET A 1 24.52 19.93 -35.16
N THR A 2 24.94 18.69 -35.03
CA THR A 2 24.10 17.59 -34.55
C THR A 2 24.16 17.51 -33.02
N ASP A 3 23.14 16.96 -32.37
CA ASP A 3 23.11 16.83 -30.91
C ASP A 3 24.36 16.11 -30.33
N PRO A 4 24.91 15.05 -30.97
CA PRO A 4 26.13 14.41 -30.49
C PRO A 4 27.37 15.32 -30.56
N GLU A 5 27.49 16.16 -31.60
CA GLU A 5 28.59 17.12 -31.74
C GLU A 5 28.49 18.26 -30.71
N MET A 6 27.27 18.70 -30.37
CA MET A 6 27.07 19.68 -29.30
C MET A 6 27.40 19.11 -27.92
N ILE A 7 27.03 17.86 -27.65
CA ILE A 7 27.34 17.18 -26.38
C ILE A 7 28.86 17.07 -26.18
N ASP A 8 29.60 16.58 -27.19
CA ASP A 8 31.07 16.46 -27.13
C ASP A 8 31.75 17.84 -26.95
N MET A 9 31.23 18.89 -27.59
CA MET A 9 31.73 20.25 -27.41
C MET A 9 31.52 20.74 -25.97
N ILE A 10 30.33 20.52 -25.40
CA ILE A 10 30.00 20.93 -24.02
C ILE A 10 30.82 20.12 -23.01
N GLU A 11 30.97 18.81 -23.20
CA GLU A 11 31.76 17.95 -22.31
C GLU A 11 33.24 18.38 -22.25
N ARG A 12 33.83 18.75 -23.39
CA ARG A 12 35.20 19.29 -23.43
C ARG A 12 35.32 20.63 -22.70
N MET A 13 34.30 21.48 -22.79
CA MET A 13 34.26 22.76 -22.07
C MET A 13 34.10 22.58 -20.55
N ILE A 14 33.37 21.53 -20.10
CA ILE A 14 33.27 21.17 -18.68
C ILE A 14 34.62 20.62 -18.17
N ALA A 15 35.25 19.73 -18.94
CA ALA A 15 36.45 18.98 -18.52
C ALA A 15 37.74 19.82 -18.47
N LYS A 16 37.90 20.82 -19.34
CA LYS A 16 39.14 21.62 -19.41
C LYS A 16 39.18 22.79 -18.43
N ASP A 17 38.08 23.52 -18.26
CA ASP A 17 38.13 24.85 -17.64
C ASP A 17 37.33 24.96 -16.34
N ASN A 18 36.61 23.90 -15.92
CA ASN A 18 35.66 23.91 -14.79
C ASN A 18 34.61 25.05 -14.86
N LEU A 19 34.55 25.73 -16.01
CA LEU A 19 33.92 27.05 -16.22
C LEU A 19 32.39 26.95 -16.17
N LEU A 20 31.87 25.76 -16.49
CA LEU A 20 30.46 25.47 -16.57
C LEU A 20 29.82 25.21 -15.19
N LEU A 21 30.58 24.72 -14.20
CA LEU A 21 30.02 24.22 -12.93
C LEU A 21 29.43 25.30 -12.02
N ASP A 22 29.74 26.57 -12.27
CA ASP A 22 29.32 27.70 -11.44
C ASP A 22 28.60 28.82 -12.23
N THR A 23 28.11 28.48 -13.43
CA THR A 23 27.29 29.41 -14.20
C THR A 23 25.91 29.60 -13.55
N PRO A 24 25.26 30.75 -13.73
CA PRO A 24 23.89 30.96 -13.29
C PRO A 24 22.91 29.88 -13.80
N TYR A 25 23.15 29.36 -15.01
CA TYR A 25 22.37 28.28 -15.62
C TYR A 25 22.50 26.96 -14.84
N ILE A 26 23.73 26.53 -14.51
CA ILE A 26 23.93 25.30 -13.73
C ILE A 26 23.42 25.45 -12.28
N ARG A 27 23.54 26.64 -11.67
CA ARG A 27 22.96 26.91 -10.35
C ARG A 27 21.44 26.78 -10.35
N LYS A 28 20.78 27.40 -11.33
CA LYS A 28 19.33 27.31 -11.50
C LYS A 28 18.89 25.86 -11.72
N TRP A 29 19.60 25.11 -12.57
CA TRP A 29 19.28 23.70 -12.82
C TRP A 29 19.42 22.83 -11.56
N ARG A 30 20.49 23.02 -10.76
CA ARG A 30 20.63 22.33 -9.48
C ARG A 30 19.53 22.70 -8.48
N GLU A 31 19.13 23.96 -8.45
CA GLU A 31 18.06 24.44 -7.58
C GLU A 31 16.70 23.84 -7.99
N GLU A 32 16.39 23.82 -9.28
CA GLU A 32 15.22 23.16 -9.84
C GLU A 32 15.20 21.67 -9.52
N GLY A 33 16.31 20.95 -9.75
CA GLY A 33 16.41 19.53 -9.41
C GLY A 33 16.26 19.25 -7.91
N ARG A 34 16.79 20.12 -7.03
CA ARG A 34 16.54 20.00 -5.57
C ARG A 34 15.11 20.34 -5.19
N LYS A 35 14.43 21.20 -5.94
CA LYS A 35 13.03 21.54 -5.69
C LYS A 35 12.14 20.38 -6.12
N GLU A 36 12.31 19.91 -7.35
CA GLU A 36 11.61 18.75 -7.92
C GLU A 36 11.78 17.52 -7.03
N GLY A 37 13.00 17.13 -6.67
CA GLY A 37 13.21 15.98 -5.79
C GLY A 37 12.62 16.11 -4.39
N ARG A 38 12.42 17.35 -3.87
CA ARG A 38 11.68 17.56 -2.61
C ARG A 38 10.18 17.48 -2.79
N ASP A 39 9.68 17.95 -3.93
CA ASP A 39 8.25 17.95 -4.25
C ASP A 39 7.79 16.51 -4.54
N GLU A 40 8.53 15.78 -5.38
CA GLU A 40 8.32 14.35 -5.66
C GLU A 40 8.40 13.51 -4.38
N GLY A 41 9.46 13.65 -3.58
CA GLY A 41 9.60 12.89 -2.34
C GLY A 41 8.50 13.19 -1.31
N ARG A 42 7.93 14.40 -1.31
CA ARG A 42 6.76 14.74 -0.48
C ARG A 42 5.49 14.08 -1.01
N GLU A 43 5.29 14.08 -2.32
CA GLU A 43 4.12 13.48 -2.97
C GLU A 43 4.12 11.96 -2.79
N GLU A 44 5.25 11.29 -3.09
CA GLU A 44 5.42 9.85 -2.90
C GLU A 44 5.21 9.44 -1.44
N GLY A 45 5.87 10.12 -0.49
CA GLY A 45 5.73 9.81 0.93
C GLY A 45 4.30 10.02 1.45
N ARG A 46 3.58 11.03 0.91
CA ARG A 46 2.17 11.24 1.24
C ARG A 46 1.30 10.09 0.70
N ASP A 47 1.50 9.70 -0.55
CA ASP A 47 0.73 8.65 -1.20
C ASP A 47 0.97 7.28 -0.56
N GLU A 48 2.21 6.95 -0.22
CA GLU A 48 2.56 5.74 0.51
C GLU A 48 1.91 5.74 1.90
N GLY A 49 2.02 6.84 2.64
CA GLY A 49 1.40 6.97 3.96
C GLY A 49 -0.13 6.83 3.93
N ILE A 50 -0.80 7.36 2.90
CA ILE A 50 -2.26 7.20 2.71
C ILE A 50 -2.59 5.73 2.43
N LYS A 51 -1.85 5.06 1.54
CA LYS A 51 -2.06 3.65 1.20
C LYS A 51 -1.86 2.75 2.42
N GLU A 52 -0.80 2.96 3.18
CA GLU A 52 -0.51 2.20 4.40
C GLU A 52 -1.59 2.43 5.47
N GLY A 53 -1.96 3.69 5.71
CA GLY A 53 -3.01 4.05 6.67
C GLY A 53 -4.37 3.41 6.33
N LEU A 54 -4.70 3.31 5.04
CA LEU A 54 -5.92 2.62 4.58
C LEU A 54 -5.89 1.13 4.90
N LEU A 55 -4.74 0.47 4.69
CA LEU A 55 -4.58 -0.96 5.00
C LEU A 55 -4.67 -1.22 6.51
N ILE A 56 -4.00 -0.41 7.32
CA ILE A 56 -4.06 -0.50 8.80
C ILE A 56 -5.51 -0.35 9.26
N THR A 57 -6.21 0.69 8.77
CA THR A 57 -7.60 0.96 9.14
C THR A 57 -8.50 -0.22 8.76
N ARG A 58 -8.36 -0.79 7.56
CA ARG A 58 -9.17 -1.94 7.13
C ARG A 58 -8.92 -3.18 7.99
N ARG A 59 -7.67 -3.48 8.31
CA ARG A 59 -7.32 -4.61 9.20
C ARG A 59 -7.93 -4.42 10.58
N ARG A 60 -7.82 -3.21 11.14
CA ARG A 60 -8.43 -2.87 12.43
C ARG A 60 -9.94 -3.00 12.41
N THR A 61 -10.63 -2.43 11.42
CA THR A 61 -12.09 -2.57 11.30
C THR A 61 -12.52 -4.03 11.18
N LEU A 62 -11.75 -4.85 10.47
CA LEU A 62 -12.01 -6.29 10.39
C LEU A 62 -11.92 -6.97 11.75
N LEU A 63 -10.86 -6.68 12.52
CA LEU A 63 -10.67 -7.20 13.87
C LEU A 63 -11.77 -6.72 14.84
N GLU A 64 -12.21 -5.47 14.74
CA GLU A 64 -13.31 -4.92 15.54
C GLU A 64 -14.64 -5.64 15.26
N VAL A 65 -14.93 -5.95 13.98
CA VAL A 65 -16.10 -6.75 13.61
C VAL A 65 -16.02 -8.16 14.17
N LEU A 66 -14.86 -8.82 14.08
CA LEU A 66 -14.68 -10.17 14.60
C LEU A 66 -14.82 -10.20 16.13
N ALA A 67 -14.22 -9.23 16.82
CA ALA A 67 -14.34 -9.09 18.27
C ALA A 67 -15.81 -8.91 18.68
N SER A 68 -16.53 -8.01 18.01
CA SER A 68 -17.93 -7.73 18.34
C SER A 68 -18.89 -8.87 18.02
N ARG A 69 -18.61 -9.69 17.01
CA ARG A 69 -19.51 -10.77 16.60
C ARG A 69 -19.25 -12.10 17.30
N PHE A 70 -17.99 -12.41 17.58
CA PHE A 70 -17.59 -13.75 17.97
C PHE A 70 -16.87 -13.81 19.31
N GLU A 71 -16.47 -12.66 19.88
CA GLU A 71 -15.74 -12.58 21.17
C GLU A 71 -14.66 -13.66 21.30
N PRO A 72 -13.72 -13.75 20.33
CA PRO A 72 -12.71 -14.82 20.30
C PRO A 72 -11.84 -14.82 21.55
N ALA A 73 -11.42 -16.02 21.96
CA ALA A 73 -10.36 -16.16 22.95
C ALA A 73 -9.07 -15.48 22.46
N LEU A 74 -8.35 -14.85 23.40
CA LEU A 74 -7.17 -14.04 23.09
C LEU A 74 -6.13 -14.72 22.18
N PRO A 75 -5.77 -16.01 22.35
CA PRO A 75 -4.80 -16.67 21.47
C PRO A 75 -5.26 -16.72 20.01
N LEU A 76 -6.57 -16.95 19.80
CA LEU A 76 -7.17 -17.04 18.48
C LEU A 76 -7.31 -15.67 17.82
N TYR A 77 -7.59 -14.65 18.62
CA TYR A 77 -7.59 -13.26 18.15
C TYR A 77 -6.21 -12.84 17.65
N GLN A 78 -5.15 -13.15 18.40
CA GLN A 78 -3.77 -12.86 18.03
C GLN A 78 -3.35 -13.58 16.74
N GLU A 79 -3.68 -14.86 16.59
CA GLU A 79 -3.41 -15.60 15.35
C GLU A 79 -4.04 -14.94 14.11
N ILE A 80 -5.28 -14.47 14.25
CA ILE A 80 -6.00 -13.77 13.19
C ILE A 80 -5.37 -12.40 12.92
N GLU A 81 -4.99 -11.65 13.95
CA GLU A 81 -4.30 -10.35 13.83
C GLU A 81 -2.97 -10.50 13.10
N ASP A 82 -2.15 -11.48 13.50
CA ASP A 82 -0.88 -11.80 12.85
C ASP A 82 -1.09 -12.18 11.39
N GLY A 83 -2.08 -13.04 11.10
CA GLY A 83 -2.45 -13.40 9.73
C GLY A 83 -2.84 -12.18 8.88
N LEU A 84 -3.63 -11.27 9.43
CA LEU A 84 -4.08 -10.05 8.74
C LEU A 84 -2.97 -9.02 8.52
N SER A 85 -1.98 -8.96 9.41
CA SER A 85 -0.83 -8.05 9.29
C SER A 85 -0.05 -8.26 7.98
N THR A 86 -0.04 -9.49 7.47
CA THR A 86 0.64 -9.87 6.22
C THR A 86 -0.16 -9.55 4.96
N VAL A 87 -1.46 -9.27 5.08
CA VAL A 87 -2.36 -9.03 3.94
C VAL A 87 -2.25 -7.57 3.47
N SER A 88 -1.52 -7.31 2.39
CA SER A 88 -1.36 -5.97 1.80
C SER A 88 -2.35 -5.63 0.68
N ASN A 89 -3.18 -6.59 0.25
CA ASN A 89 -4.13 -6.39 -0.84
C ASN A 89 -5.47 -5.84 -0.33
N GLU A 90 -5.79 -4.60 -0.69
CA GLU A 90 -7.03 -3.93 -0.27
C GLU A 90 -8.30 -4.68 -0.70
N LYS A 91 -8.33 -5.27 -1.89
CA LYS A 91 -9.49 -6.03 -2.39
C LYS A 91 -9.69 -7.28 -1.55
N MET A 92 -8.61 -7.94 -1.16
CA MET A 92 -8.67 -9.11 -0.28
C MET A 92 -9.20 -8.73 1.10
N LEU A 93 -8.74 -7.63 1.69
CA LEU A 93 -9.26 -7.12 2.98
C LEU A 93 -10.76 -6.79 2.90
N LYS A 94 -11.24 -6.20 1.80
CA LYS A 94 -12.68 -5.98 1.56
C LYS A 94 -13.46 -7.30 1.53
N SER A 95 -12.97 -8.30 0.81
CA SER A 95 -13.62 -9.61 0.75
C SER A 95 -13.64 -10.31 2.11
N LEU A 96 -12.56 -10.21 2.89
CA LEU A 96 -12.49 -10.73 4.25
C LEU A 96 -13.45 -10.01 5.19
N LEU A 97 -13.64 -8.70 5.07
CA LEU A 97 -14.65 -7.96 5.84
C LEU A 97 -16.06 -8.44 5.54
N ILE A 98 -16.39 -8.66 4.27
CA ILE A 98 -17.68 -9.23 3.89
C ILE A 98 -17.84 -10.64 4.48
N ALA A 99 -16.80 -11.48 4.39
CA ALA A 99 -16.81 -12.81 4.99
C ALA A 99 -16.99 -12.76 6.51
N ALA A 100 -16.29 -11.86 7.21
CA ALA A 100 -16.41 -11.69 8.65
C ALA A 100 -17.84 -11.31 9.09
N VAL A 101 -18.61 -10.62 8.26
CA VAL A 101 -20.02 -10.29 8.50
C VAL A 101 -20.97 -11.43 8.10
N GLN A 102 -20.58 -12.28 7.14
CA GLN A 102 -21.44 -13.34 6.60
C GLN A 102 -21.21 -14.71 7.23
N SER A 103 -20.05 -14.95 7.84
CA SER A 103 -19.75 -16.20 8.52
C SER A 103 -20.67 -16.40 9.73
N GLU A 104 -21.08 -17.66 9.91
CA GLU A 104 -21.92 -18.11 11.03
C GLU A 104 -21.11 -18.14 12.34
N ASP A 105 -19.85 -18.57 12.24
CA ASP A 105 -18.89 -18.64 13.34
C ASP A 105 -17.48 -18.27 12.88
N LEU A 106 -16.55 -18.28 13.83
CA LEU A 106 -15.16 -17.93 13.59
C LEU A 106 -14.41 -19.00 12.78
N ALA A 107 -14.74 -20.27 12.94
CA ALA A 107 -14.11 -21.36 12.18
C ALA A 107 -14.44 -21.29 10.69
N ALA A 108 -15.69 -20.92 10.35
CA ALA A 108 -16.12 -20.65 9.00
C ALA A 108 -15.36 -19.46 8.40
N PHE A 109 -15.13 -18.39 9.18
CA PHE A 109 -14.30 -17.26 8.74
C PHE A 109 -12.83 -17.66 8.50
N GLN A 110 -12.20 -18.38 9.45
CA GLN A 110 -10.81 -18.82 9.31
C GLN A 110 -10.60 -19.70 8.07
N SER A 111 -11.58 -20.54 7.73
CA SER A 111 -11.54 -21.34 6.50
C SER A 111 -11.48 -20.49 5.22
N VAL A 112 -12.10 -19.31 5.23
CA VAL A 112 -12.04 -18.34 4.11
C VAL A 112 -10.70 -17.62 4.09
N MET A 113 -10.20 -17.23 5.27
CA MET A 113 -8.90 -16.57 5.43
C MET A 113 -7.75 -17.47 4.95
N GLY A 114 -7.75 -18.74 5.34
CA GLY A 114 -6.77 -19.74 4.89
C GLY A 114 -6.96 -20.20 3.43
N ASN A 115 -8.10 -19.90 2.80
CA ASN A 115 -8.38 -20.30 1.42
C ASN A 115 -9.32 -19.30 0.70
N PRO A 116 -8.79 -18.18 0.17
CA PRO A 116 -9.58 -17.02 -0.27
C PRO A 116 -10.52 -17.25 -1.48
N LYS A 117 -10.58 -18.47 -2.05
CA LYS A 117 -11.52 -18.84 -3.13
C LYS A 117 -12.87 -19.36 -2.64
N ARG A 118 -13.08 -19.53 -1.32
CA ARG A 118 -14.34 -20.01 -0.76
C ARG A 118 -15.15 -18.84 -0.20
N VAL A 119 -16.21 -18.43 -0.89
CA VAL A 119 -17.25 -17.58 -0.29
C VAL A 119 -18.23 -18.51 0.45
N PRO A 120 -18.50 -18.31 1.75
CA PRO A 120 -19.43 -19.16 2.48
C PRO A 120 -20.84 -18.96 1.91
N LYS A 121 -21.45 -20.04 1.40
CA LYS A 121 -22.83 -20.03 0.91
C LYS A 121 -23.76 -19.90 2.12
N LYS A 122 -24.60 -18.85 2.15
CA LYS A 122 -25.77 -18.77 3.04
C LYS A 122 -26.62 -20.02 2.83
N ARG A 123 -26.67 -20.93 3.81
CA ARG A 123 -27.70 -21.99 3.80
C ARG A 123 -29.02 -21.32 4.15
N GLY A 124 -29.98 -21.40 3.23
CA GLY A 124 -31.31 -20.86 3.43
C GLY A 124 -31.92 -21.40 4.71
N HIS A 125 -32.47 -20.50 5.52
CA HIS A 125 -33.39 -20.82 6.60
C HIS A 125 -34.51 -21.72 6.03
N ARG A 126 -34.47 -23.01 6.35
CA ARG A 126 -35.66 -23.87 6.22
C ARG A 126 -36.60 -23.47 7.37
N LEU A 127 -37.58 -22.63 7.04
CA LEU A 127 -38.79 -22.51 7.84
C LEU A 127 -39.51 -23.85 7.77
N ASN A 128 -39.51 -24.60 8.87
CA ASN A 128 -40.40 -25.74 9.03
C ASN A 128 -41.83 -25.20 9.22
N LYS A 129 -42.75 -25.63 8.34
CA LYS A 129 -44.18 -25.75 8.60
C LYS A 129 -44.55 -27.22 8.45
#